data_AF-A0AAF0PDS8-F1
#
_entry.id   AF-A0AAF0PDS8-F1
#
_cell.length_a   1.000
_cell.length_b   1.000
_cell.length_c   1.000
_cell.angle_alpha   90.00
_cell.angle_beta   90.00
_cell.angle_gamma   90.00
#
_symmetry.space_group_name_H-M   'P 1'
#
loop_
_entity.id
_entity.type
_entity.pdbx_description
1 polymer ?
#
loop_
_entity_poly.entity_id
_entity_poly.type
_entity_poly.pdbx_seq_one_letter_code
_entity_poly.pdbx_strand_id
1 'polypeptide(L)'
;MTLSEEAQDRLADVVELQPTKNGELQERWGMESGSEVHQYLENELGDYYFRDDNSLIRATAEAAELVDVEPGIESDPDDEGVPSKVRVPELQARIVAVLSGPDEESESVVSVLHKLRDEYDVDAEAEDVRSGLQSLRRKGVVEVEYRTVPTFRLAVERADLEVAVSD
;
A
#
# COMPACT_ATOMS: atom_id res chain seq x y z
N MET A 1 19.37 -16.57 -13.72
CA MET A 1 18.61 -17.82 -13.50
C MET A 1 17.16 -17.51 -13.82
N THR A 2 16.43 -18.38 -14.50
CA THR A 2 14.99 -18.16 -14.74
C THR A 2 14.22 -18.56 -13.50
N LEU A 3 13.40 -17.67 -12.97
CA LEU A 3 12.52 -17.94 -11.84
C LEU A 3 11.57 -19.10 -12.16
N SER A 4 11.21 -19.89 -11.14
CA SER A 4 10.12 -20.85 -11.23
C SER A 4 8.77 -20.14 -11.42
N GLU A 5 7.75 -20.85 -11.91
CA GLU A 5 6.40 -20.28 -12.07
C GLU A 5 5.86 -19.73 -10.74
N GLU A 6 6.00 -20.49 -9.64
CA GLU A 6 5.61 -20.03 -8.30
C GLU A 6 6.38 -18.77 -7.85
N ALA A 7 7.67 -18.67 -8.18
CA ALA A 7 8.46 -17.50 -7.86
C ALA A 7 8.06 -16.28 -8.70
N GLN A 8 7.63 -16.48 -9.96
CA GLN A 8 7.08 -15.40 -10.77
C GLN A 8 5.74 -14.90 -10.24
N ASP A 9 4.84 -15.81 -9.85
CA ASP A 9 3.55 -15.46 -9.25
C ASP A 9 3.73 -14.67 -7.94
N ARG A 10 4.65 -15.12 -7.07
CA ARG A 10 4.97 -14.40 -5.84
C ARG A 10 5.69 -13.07 -6.11
N LEU A 11 6.51 -13.00 -7.15
CA LEU A 11 7.15 -11.74 -7.52
C LEU A 11 6.11 -10.73 -8.06
N ALA A 12 5.11 -11.19 -8.81
CA ALA A 12 3.97 -10.38 -9.21
C ALA A 12 3.23 -9.78 -8.00
N ASP A 13 2.99 -10.58 -6.96
CA ASP A 13 2.41 -10.06 -5.71
C ASP A 13 3.28 -8.98 -5.05
N VAL A 14 4.60 -9.15 -5.04
CA VAL A 14 5.51 -8.15 -4.47
C VAL A 14 5.46 -6.86 -5.30
N VAL A 15 5.43 -6.96 -6.63
CA VAL A 15 5.34 -5.81 -7.54
C VAL A 15 4.00 -5.08 -7.37
N GLU A 16 2.89 -5.81 -7.28
CA GLU A 16 1.55 -5.23 -7.15
C GLU A 16 1.31 -4.59 -5.78
N LEU A 17 1.80 -5.23 -4.69
CA LEU A 17 1.52 -4.77 -3.33
C LEU A 17 2.52 -3.74 -2.81
N GLN A 18 3.62 -3.49 -3.52
CA GLN A 18 4.66 -2.59 -3.03
C GLN A 18 4.12 -1.18 -2.74
N PRO A 19 4.63 -0.52 -1.68
CA PRO A 19 5.52 -1.04 -0.67
C PRO A 19 4.75 -1.89 0.36
N THR A 20 5.19 -3.14 0.58
CA THR A 20 4.48 -4.15 1.39
C THR A 20 5.31 -4.64 2.59
N LYS A 21 4.72 -5.47 3.46
CA LYS A 21 5.41 -6.11 4.61
C LYS A 21 5.30 -7.63 4.56
N ASN A 22 6.19 -8.30 5.31
CA ASN A 22 6.17 -9.76 5.43
C ASN A 22 4.81 -10.29 5.91
N GLY A 23 4.11 -9.57 6.79
CA GLY A 23 2.80 -9.99 7.29
C GLY A 23 1.74 -10.06 6.19
N GLU A 24 1.69 -9.07 5.30
CA GLU A 24 0.71 -9.04 4.20
C GLU A 24 0.99 -10.13 3.17
N LEU A 25 2.27 -10.34 2.83
CA LEU A 25 2.68 -11.44 1.96
C LEU A 25 2.45 -12.81 2.63
N GLN A 26 2.66 -12.92 3.94
CA GLN A 26 2.38 -14.14 4.70
C GLN A 26 0.90 -14.51 4.59
N GLU A 27 0.01 -13.54 4.80
CA GLU A 27 -1.44 -13.74 4.69
C GLU A 27 -1.84 -14.12 3.27
N ARG A 28 -1.31 -13.42 2.24
CA ARG A 28 -1.62 -13.70 0.83
C ARG A 28 -1.10 -15.07 0.38
N TRP A 29 0.09 -15.48 0.83
CA TRP A 29 0.72 -16.75 0.42
C TRP A 29 0.38 -17.94 1.33
N GLY A 30 -0.36 -17.71 2.41
CA GLY A 30 -0.71 -18.76 3.38
C GLY A 30 0.50 -19.34 4.11
N MET A 31 1.54 -18.53 4.35
CA MET A 31 2.77 -18.98 5.02
C MET A 31 2.64 -18.99 6.54
N GLU A 32 3.45 -19.82 7.21
CA GLU A 32 3.34 -20.02 8.66
C GLU A 32 3.84 -18.80 9.46
N SER A 33 4.75 -18.00 8.89
CA SER A 33 5.30 -16.81 9.55
C SER A 33 5.92 -15.81 8.58
N GLY A 34 6.01 -14.54 9.00
CA GLY A 34 6.74 -13.52 8.27
C GLY A 34 8.25 -13.78 8.16
N SER A 35 8.82 -14.66 9.00
CA SER A 35 10.22 -15.11 8.89
C SER A 35 10.40 -16.12 7.77
N GLU A 36 9.38 -16.91 7.47
CA GLU A 36 9.34 -17.81 6.31
C GLU A 36 9.29 -17.00 5.01
N VAL A 37 8.44 -15.97 4.96
CA VAL A 37 8.41 -15.00 3.87
C VAL A 37 9.78 -14.38 3.64
N HIS A 38 10.45 -13.93 4.71
CA HIS A 38 11.77 -13.33 4.56
C HIS A 38 12.80 -14.30 3.99
N GLN A 39 12.82 -15.55 4.47
CA GLN A 39 13.72 -16.58 3.93
C GLN A 39 13.40 -16.89 2.46
N TYR A 40 12.13 -16.96 2.09
CA TYR A 40 11.73 -17.16 0.71
C TYR A 40 12.22 -16.02 -0.19
N LEU A 41 11.99 -14.77 0.22
CA LEU A 41 12.44 -13.59 -0.52
C LEU A 41 13.96 -13.59 -0.72
N GLU A 42 14.74 -13.86 0.33
CA GLU A 42 16.20 -13.90 0.23
C GLU A 42 16.72 -15.01 -0.69
N ASN A 43 16.10 -16.20 -0.64
CA ASN A 43 16.57 -17.37 -1.38
C ASN A 43 16.14 -17.37 -2.85
N GLU A 44 14.89 -16.99 -3.12
CA GLU A 44 14.27 -17.15 -4.44
C GLU A 44 14.19 -15.82 -5.20
N LEU A 45 13.99 -14.70 -4.49
CA LEU A 45 13.71 -13.40 -5.09
C LEU A 45 14.78 -12.33 -4.81
N GLY A 46 15.92 -12.69 -4.20
CA GLY A 46 16.92 -11.75 -3.68
C GLY A 46 17.42 -10.71 -4.68
N ASP A 47 17.49 -11.06 -5.97
CA ASP A 47 17.92 -10.15 -7.04
C ASP A 47 16.80 -9.18 -7.52
N TYR A 48 15.55 -9.44 -7.14
CA TYR A 48 14.34 -8.80 -7.66
C TYR A 48 13.60 -7.94 -6.63
N TYR A 49 14.06 -7.91 -5.38
CA TYR A 49 13.44 -7.12 -4.32
C TYR A 49 14.49 -6.39 -3.48
N PHE A 50 14.04 -5.33 -2.81
CA PHE A 50 14.83 -4.63 -1.81
C PHE A 50 13.94 -4.14 -0.67
N ARG A 51 14.57 -3.70 0.42
CA ARG A 51 13.87 -3.01 1.51
C ARG A 51 14.19 -1.51 1.47
N ASP A 52 13.17 -0.69 1.59
CA ASP A 52 13.33 0.77 1.71
C ASP A 52 13.74 1.18 3.15
N ASP A 53 13.95 2.49 3.35
CA ASP A 53 14.33 3.06 4.66
C ASP A 53 13.31 2.78 5.77
N ASN A 54 12.05 2.48 5.41
CA ASN A 54 10.99 2.10 6.35
C ASN A 54 10.90 0.58 6.56
N SER A 55 11.90 -0.17 6.08
CA SER A 55 11.94 -1.64 6.08
C SER A 55 10.79 -2.29 5.30
N LEU A 56 10.14 -1.55 4.40
CA LEU A 56 9.09 -2.08 3.52
C LEU A 56 9.71 -2.74 2.31
N ILE A 57 9.06 -3.78 1.82
CA ILE A 57 9.47 -4.60 0.68
C ILE A 57 9.03 -3.88 -0.59
N ARG A 58 9.97 -3.69 -1.51
CA ARG A 58 9.75 -3.13 -2.85
C ARG A 58 10.37 -4.05 -3.89
N ALA A 59 9.76 -4.09 -5.07
CA ALA A 59 10.31 -4.79 -6.22
C ALA A 59 11.26 -3.88 -6.99
N THR A 60 12.26 -4.46 -7.66
CA THR A 60 13.10 -3.70 -8.60
C THR A 60 12.32 -3.40 -9.89
N ALA A 61 12.77 -2.43 -10.68
CA ALA A 61 12.17 -2.15 -11.99
C ALA A 61 12.25 -3.39 -12.90
N GLU A 62 13.40 -4.08 -12.89
CA GLU A 62 13.61 -5.34 -13.62
C GLU A 62 12.62 -6.43 -13.22
N ALA A 63 12.20 -6.46 -11.94
CA ALA A 63 11.19 -7.39 -11.47
C ALA A 63 9.80 -7.11 -12.06
N ALA A 64 9.40 -5.84 -12.14
CA ALA A 64 8.13 -5.44 -12.74
C ALA A 64 8.09 -5.77 -14.24
N GLU A 65 9.19 -5.53 -14.96
CA GLU A 65 9.33 -5.92 -16.37
C GLU A 65 9.28 -7.44 -16.57
N LEU A 66 9.80 -8.21 -15.60
CA LEU A 66 9.85 -9.67 -15.69
C LEU A 66 8.47 -10.32 -15.56
N VAL A 67 7.60 -9.78 -14.70
CA VAL A 67 6.27 -10.37 -14.39
C VAL A 67 5.13 -9.69 -15.14
N ASP A 68 5.40 -8.63 -15.90
CA ASP A 68 4.39 -7.86 -16.66
C ASP A 68 3.22 -7.39 -15.77
N VAL A 69 3.55 -6.95 -14.54
CA VAL A 69 2.59 -6.40 -13.58
C VAL A 69 2.95 -4.95 -13.28
N GLU A 70 1.94 -4.08 -13.32
CA GLU A 70 2.11 -2.67 -12.96
C GLU A 70 2.36 -2.53 -11.44
N PRO A 71 3.34 -1.70 -11.04
CA PRO A 71 3.71 -1.54 -9.65
C PRO A 71 2.57 -0.94 -8.82
N GLY A 72 2.49 -1.34 -7.55
CA GLY A 72 1.50 -0.86 -6.58
C GLY A 72 1.55 0.64 -6.29
N ILE A 73 2.72 1.25 -6.50
CA ILE A 73 2.94 2.68 -6.49
C ILE A 73 3.85 3.07 -7.66
N GLU A 74 3.53 4.17 -8.33
CA GLU A 74 4.47 4.89 -9.17
C GLU A 74 4.83 6.19 -8.45
N SER A 75 6.12 6.40 -8.21
CA SER A 75 6.66 7.63 -7.66
C SER A 75 7.53 8.27 -8.73
N ASP A 76 7.35 9.57 -8.93
CA ASP A 76 8.27 10.32 -9.78
C ASP A 76 9.67 10.29 -9.12
N PRO A 77 10.75 10.03 -9.87
CA PRO A 77 12.11 9.96 -9.31
C PRO A 77 12.56 11.28 -8.67
N ASP A 78 11.89 12.40 -8.97
CA ASP A 78 12.15 13.73 -8.42
C ASP A 78 11.28 14.07 -7.19
N ASP A 79 10.27 13.26 -6.85
CA ASP A 79 9.36 13.50 -5.73
C ASP A 79 9.79 12.76 -4.46
N GLU A 80 9.76 13.47 -3.32
CA GLU A 80 10.26 13.06 -1.99
C GLU A 80 9.40 11.95 -1.31
N GLY A 81 9.11 10.86 -2.02
CA GLY A 81 8.40 9.69 -1.49
C GLY A 81 6.87 9.79 -1.60
N VAL A 82 6.38 10.72 -2.40
CA VAL A 82 4.96 10.92 -2.68
C VAL A 82 4.60 10.20 -3.99
N PRO A 83 3.62 9.27 -4.00
CA PRO A 83 3.24 8.57 -5.21
C PRO A 83 2.37 9.47 -6.10
N SER A 84 2.65 9.48 -7.40
CA SER A 84 1.77 10.09 -8.41
C SER A 84 0.62 9.14 -8.78
N LYS A 85 0.85 7.83 -8.67
CA LYS A 85 -0.18 6.80 -8.86
C LYS A 85 -0.12 5.74 -7.78
N VAL A 86 -1.29 5.29 -7.35
CA VAL A 86 -1.43 4.24 -6.36
C VAL A 86 -2.49 3.21 -6.76
N ARG A 87 -2.12 1.92 -6.71
CA ARG A 87 -3.06 0.80 -6.81
C ARG A 87 -3.37 0.27 -5.42
N VAL A 88 -4.65 0.30 -5.06
CA VAL A 88 -5.11 -0.09 -3.72
C VAL A 88 -6.45 -0.83 -3.79
N PRO A 89 -6.77 -1.66 -2.78
CA PRO A 89 -8.09 -2.26 -2.65
C PRO A 89 -9.21 -1.21 -2.63
N GLU A 90 -10.42 -1.62 -3.01
CA GLU A 90 -11.59 -0.75 -3.13
C GLU A 90 -11.83 0.11 -1.89
N LEU A 91 -11.73 -0.47 -0.69
CA LEU A 91 -11.92 0.27 0.56
C LEU A 91 -10.91 1.41 0.72
N GLN A 92 -9.65 1.18 0.36
CA GLN A 92 -8.59 2.18 0.45
C GLN A 92 -8.78 3.28 -0.61
N ALA A 93 -9.23 2.95 -1.81
CA ALA A 93 -9.59 3.94 -2.82
C ALA A 93 -10.73 4.85 -2.33
N ARG A 94 -11.76 4.28 -1.69
CA ARG A 94 -12.85 5.04 -1.07
C ARG A 94 -12.37 5.90 0.09
N ILE A 95 -11.43 5.41 0.91
CA ILE A 95 -10.81 6.21 1.99
C ILE A 95 -10.17 7.47 1.39
N VAL A 96 -9.37 7.34 0.33
CA VAL A 96 -8.74 8.48 -0.35
C VAL A 96 -9.78 9.46 -0.90
N ALA A 97 -10.91 8.96 -1.40
CA ALA A 97 -11.98 9.79 -1.93
C ALA A 97 -12.65 10.69 -0.88
N VAL A 98 -12.77 10.23 0.38
CA VAL A 98 -13.48 10.98 1.45
C VAL A 98 -12.57 11.72 2.43
N LEU A 99 -11.29 11.36 2.50
CA LEU A 99 -10.34 11.92 3.47
C LEU A 99 -10.07 13.41 3.20
N SER A 100 -9.92 14.20 4.25
CA SER A 100 -9.43 15.59 4.15
C SER A 100 -8.14 15.71 3.33
N GLY A 101 -8.06 16.74 2.49
CA GLY A 101 -6.85 17.12 1.76
C GLY A 101 -5.70 17.60 2.66
N PRO A 102 -4.52 17.90 2.08
CA PRO A 102 -3.33 18.28 2.84
C PRO A 102 -3.48 19.61 3.60
N ASP A 103 -4.24 20.56 3.05
CA ASP A 103 -4.52 21.88 3.65
C ASP A 103 -5.75 21.88 4.58
N GLU A 104 -6.44 20.75 4.70
CA GLU A 104 -7.63 20.59 5.52
C GLU A 104 -7.30 19.98 6.90
N GLU A 105 -8.26 20.06 7.83
CA GLU A 105 -8.09 19.48 9.16
C GLU A 105 -8.04 17.96 9.11
N SER A 106 -7.08 17.37 9.84
CA SER A 106 -6.94 15.92 9.92
C SER A 106 -8.09 15.26 10.67
N GLU A 107 -8.42 14.04 10.25
CA GLU A 107 -9.62 13.34 10.66
C GLU A 107 -9.33 12.07 11.45
N SER A 108 -10.17 11.78 12.44
CA SER A 108 -10.09 10.50 13.15
C SER A 108 -10.61 9.35 12.27
N VAL A 109 -10.20 8.13 12.59
CA VAL A 109 -10.71 6.90 11.94
C VAL A 109 -12.24 6.84 11.94
N VAL A 110 -12.86 7.27 13.04
CA VAL A 110 -14.32 7.26 13.18
C VAL A 110 -14.97 8.29 12.25
N SER A 111 -14.37 9.47 12.08
CA SER A 111 -14.85 10.48 11.11
C SER A 111 -14.85 9.92 9.69
N VAL A 112 -13.73 9.31 9.28
CA VAL A 112 -13.58 8.70 7.95
C VAL A 112 -14.59 7.57 7.77
N LEU A 113 -14.77 6.71 8.77
CA LEU A 113 -15.76 5.61 8.72
C LEU A 113 -17.18 6.14 8.50
N HIS A 114 -17.57 7.22 9.19
CA HIS A 114 -18.88 7.82 8.97
C HIS A 114 -19.03 8.35 7.54
N LYS A 115 -18.04 9.09 7.03
CA LYS A 115 -18.05 9.56 5.64
C LYS A 115 -18.16 8.42 4.62
N LEU A 116 -17.45 7.31 4.83
CA LEU A 116 -17.53 6.13 3.96
C LEU A 116 -18.92 5.52 3.94
N ARG A 117 -19.57 5.44 5.10
CA ARG A 117 -20.94 4.94 5.22
C ARG A 117 -21.95 5.89 4.58
N ASP A 118 -21.78 7.19 4.78
CA ASP A 118 -22.67 8.21 4.23
C ASP A 118 -22.57 8.28 2.70
N GLU A 119 -21.37 8.19 2.13
CA GLU A 119 -21.14 8.37 0.68
C GLU A 119 -21.26 7.06 -0.11
N TYR A 120 -20.82 5.93 0.45
CA TYR A 120 -20.67 4.67 -0.27
C TYR A 120 -21.46 3.50 0.33
N ASP A 121 -22.21 3.71 1.42
CA ASP A 121 -22.99 2.67 2.12
C ASP A 121 -22.15 1.42 2.46
N VAL A 122 -20.90 1.65 2.88
CA VAL A 122 -19.93 0.57 3.15
C VAL A 122 -20.15 -0.06 4.53
N ASP A 123 -20.30 -1.39 4.55
CA ASP A 123 -20.35 -2.21 5.77
C ASP A 123 -18.92 -2.56 6.26
N ALA A 124 -18.14 -1.55 6.63
CA ALA A 124 -16.80 -1.73 7.18
C ALA A 124 -16.77 -1.44 8.69
N GLU A 125 -15.78 -2.01 9.39
CA GLU A 125 -15.50 -1.73 10.78
C GLU A 125 -14.40 -0.65 10.91
N ALA A 126 -14.27 -0.08 12.11
CA ALA A 126 -13.22 0.91 12.37
C ALA A 126 -11.81 0.32 12.23
N GLU A 127 -11.65 -0.99 12.46
CA GLU A 127 -10.37 -1.68 12.28
C GLU A 127 -9.98 -1.76 10.81
N ASP A 128 -10.92 -2.04 9.90
CA ASP A 128 -10.68 -2.06 8.45
C ASP A 128 -10.21 -0.68 7.96
N VAL A 129 -10.90 0.38 8.39
CA VAL A 129 -10.55 1.77 8.03
C VAL A 129 -9.18 2.13 8.59
N ARG A 130 -8.89 1.74 9.83
CA ARG A 130 -7.58 1.97 10.45
C ARG A 130 -6.46 1.24 9.68
N SER A 131 -6.69 -0.01 9.29
CA SER A 131 -5.73 -0.80 8.51
C SER A 131 -5.49 -0.17 7.14
N GLY A 132 -6.56 0.26 6.46
CA GLY A 132 -6.50 0.98 5.19
C GLY A 132 -5.70 2.27 5.30
N LEU A 133 -5.98 3.11 6.30
CA LEU A 133 -5.23 4.36 6.56
C LEU A 133 -3.75 4.12 6.84
N GLN A 134 -3.41 3.06 7.59
CA GLN A 134 -2.01 2.70 7.82
C GLN A 134 -1.31 2.21 6.56
N SER A 135 -2.02 1.52 5.68
CA SER A 135 -1.51 1.07 4.38
C SER A 135 -1.26 2.25 3.45
N LEU A 136 -2.21 3.17 3.35
CA LEU A 136 -2.06 4.42 2.60
C LEU A 136 -0.94 5.30 3.15
N ARG A 137 -0.78 5.38 4.48
CA ARG A 137 0.35 6.08 5.11
C ARG A 137 1.70 5.50 4.69
N ARG A 138 1.81 4.16 4.62
CA ARG A 138 3.06 3.50 4.17
C ARG A 138 3.37 3.77 2.71
N LYS A 139 2.32 3.93 1.89
CA LYS A 139 2.41 4.33 0.48
C LYS A 139 2.74 5.82 0.30
N GLY A 140 2.83 6.62 1.37
CA GLY A 140 3.06 8.07 1.26
C GLY A 140 1.82 8.87 0.86
N VAL A 141 0.66 8.23 0.75
CA VAL A 141 -0.61 8.88 0.34
C VAL A 141 -1.24 9.67 1.49
N VAL A 142 -0.99 9.26 2.73
CA VAL A 142 -1.64 9.79 3.92
C VAL A 142 -0.61 10.18 4.99
N GLU A 143 -0.79 11.35 5.57
CA GLU A 143 -0.08 11.79 6.76
C GLU A 143 -0.88 11.48 8.03
N VAL A 144 -0.16 11.32 9.14
CA VAL A 144 -0.76 11.12 10.47
C VAL A 144 -0.28 12.20 11.43
N GLU A 145 -1.22 12.80 12.15
CA GLU A 145 -0.94 13.67 13.28
C GLU A 145 -1.08 12.88 14.59
N TYR A 146 0.03 12.76 15.32
CA TYR A 146 0.07 12.05 16.60
C TYR A 146 -0.46 12.94 17.73
N ARG A 147 -1.77 12.83 17.99
CA ARG A 147 -2.45 13.41 19.15
C ARG A 147 -2.91 12.29 20.09
N THR A 148 -3.71 12.62 21.12
CA THR A 148 -4.32 11.61 22.01
C THR A 148 -5.07 10.53 21.22
N VAL A 149 -5.74 10.93 20.15
CA VAL A 149 -6.28 10.04 19.12
C VAL A 149 -5.57 10.40 17.81
N PRO A 150 -4.93 9.44 17.13
CA PRO A 150 -4.32 9.69 15.83
C PRO A 150 -5.35 10.17 14.81
N THR A 151 -5.00 11.22 14.08
CA THR A 151 -5.80 11.76 12.98
C THR A 151 -5.01 11.72 11.69
N PHE A 152 -5.71 11.69 10.56
CA PHE A 152 -5.15 11.42 9.24
C PHE A 152 -5.63 12.45 8.22
N ARG A 153 -4.80 12.76 7.23
CA ARG A 153 -5.15 13.58 6.07
C ARG A 153 -4.34 13.12 4.86
N LEU A 154 -4.75 13.50 3.65
CA LEU A 154 -3.95 13.23 2.46
C LEU A 154 -2.64 14.00 2.53
N ALA A 155 -1.56 13.37 2.05
CA ALA A 155 -0.25 14.01 1.91
C ALA A 155 -0.19 14.92 0.67
N VAL A 156 -1.06 14.66 -0.31
CA VAL A 156 -1.14 15.38 -1.59
C VAL A 156 -2.54 15.81 -1.91
N GLU A 157 -2.65 16.80 -2.80
CA GLU A 157 -3.92 17.14 -3.41
C GLU A 157 -4.48 15.91 -4.14
N ARG A 158 -5.77 15.65 -3.93
CA ARG A 158 -6.46 14.53 -4.57
C ARG A 158 -6.40 14.61 -6.10
N ALA A 159 -6.26 15.82 -6.67
CA ALA A 159 -6.17 16.02 -8.11
C ALA A 159 -4.83 15.54 -8.71
N ASP A 160 -3.77 15.49 -7.89
CA ASP A 160 -2.42 15.08 -8.31
C ASP A 160 -2.14 13.59 -8.05
N LEU A 161 -3.12 12.87 -7.50
CA LEU A 161 -3.01 11.45 -7.18
C LEU A 161 -3.94 10.61 -8.05
N GLU A 162 -3.37 9.78 -8.93
CA GLU A 162 -4.12 8.77 -9.67
C GLU A 162 -4.37 7.54 -8.79
N VAL A 163 -5.63 7.27 -8.45
CA VAL A 163 -6.03 6.10 -7.64
C VAL A 163 -6.67 5.06 -8.54
N ALA A 164 -6.05 3.89 -8.63
CA ALA A 164 -6.58 2.72 -9.31
C ALA A 164 -6.98 1.64 -8.30
N VAL A 165 -8.10 0.96 -8.57
CA VAL A 165 -8.56 -0.17 -7.74
C VAL A 165 -7.86 -1.45 -8.21
N SER A 166 -7.23 -2.16 -7.29
CA SER A 166 -6.73 -3.52 -7.52
C SER A 166 -7.83 -4.54 -7.23
N ASP A 167 -7.93 -5.59 -8.06
CA ASP A 167 -8.83 -6.74 -7.87
C ASP A 167 -8.47 -7.59 -6.63
#